data_AF-A0A8C9MCR0-F1
#
_entry.id   AF-A0A8C9MCR0-F1
#
_cell.length_a   1.000
_cell.length_b   1.000
_cell.length_c   1.000
_cell.angle_alpha   90.00
_cell.angle_beta   90.00
_cell.angle_gamma   90.00
#
_symmetry.space_group_name_H-M   'P 1'
#
loop_
_entity.id
_entity.type
_entity.pdbx_description
1 polymer ?
#
loop_
_entity_poly.entity_id
_entity_poly.type
_entity_poly.pdbx_seq_one_letter_code
_entity_poly.pdbx_strand_id
1 'polypeptide(L)'
;MSRRYDSRTTIFSPEGRLYQVEYAMEAIGHAGTCLGILANDGVLLAAERRNIHKLLDEVFFSEKIYKLNEDMACSVAGITSDANVLTNELRLIAQRYLLQYQEPIPCEQLVTALCDIKQAYTQFGGKRPFGVSLLYIGWDKHYGFQLYQSDPSGNYGGWKATCIGNNSAWKSPP
;
A
#
# COMPACT_ATOMS: atom_id res chain seq x y z
N MET A 1 18.55 -22.65 13.39
CA MET A 1 17.80 -21.93 14.44
C MET A 1 16.66 -21.05 13.87
N SER A 2 16.78 -20.55 12.62
CA SER A 2 15.77 -19.68 11.96
C SER A 2 14.40 -20.33 11.66
N ARG A 3 14.37 -21.63 11.29
CA ARG A 3 13.15 -22.32 10.80
C ARG A 3 11.96 -22.33 11.78
N ARG A 4 12.19 -22.13 13.09
CA ARG A 4 11.11 -22.03 14.10
C ARG A 4 10.39 -20.67 14.11
N TYR A 5 11.09 -19.60 13.72
CA TYR A 5 10.56 -18.23 13.72
C TYR A 5 9.93 -17.84 12.38
N ASP A 6 10.26 -18.60 11.34
CA ASP A 6 9.72 -18.40 9.99
C ASP A 6 8.26 -18.87 9.86
N SER A 7 7.93 -20.04 10.40
CA SER A 7 6.62 -20.68 10.24
C SER A 7 5.51 -20.10 11.14
N ARG A 8 5.87 -19.33 12.16
CA ARG A 8 4.92 -18.62 13.03
C ARG A 8 4.95 -17.14 12.64
N THR A 9 3.86 -16.66 12.05
CA THR A 9 3.90 -15.39 11.31
C THR A 9 4.01 -14.13 12.18
N THR A 10 3.49 -14.19 13.41
CA THR A 10 3.38 -13.04 14.32
C THR A 10 4.32 -13.16 15.52
N ILE A 11 5.52 -13.73 15.33
CA ILE A 11 6.53 -13.83 16.40
C ILE A 11 7.82 -13.15 15.99
N PHE A 12 8.46 -12.51 16.96
CA PHE A 12 9.78 -11.91 16.79
C PHE A 12 10.86 -12.99 16.69
N SER A 13 11.83 -12.74 15.82
CA SER A 13 13.10 -13.45 15.81
C SER A 13 13.97 -13.07 17.02
N PRO A 14 15.05 -13.81 17.31
CA PRO A 14 16.02 -13.43 18.35
C PRO A 14 16.62 -12.03 18.16
N GLU A 15 16.64 -11.53 16.92
CA GLU A 15 17.13 -10.19 16.57
C GLU A 15 16.04 -9.10 16.66
N GLY A 16 14.83 -9.43 17.11
CA GLY A 16 13.72 -8.48 17.23
C GLY A 16 13.03 -8.16 15.90
N ARG A 17 13.12 -9.05 14.89
CA ARG A 17 12.59 -8.84 13.54
C ARG A 17 11.36 -9.71 13.29
N LEU A 18 10.46 -9.25 12.43
CA LEU A 18 9.31 -10.02 11.93
C LEU A 18 9.61 -10.55 10.53
N TYR A 19 10.17 -11.75 10.43
CA TYR A 19 10.65 -12.30 9.15
C TYR A 19 9.57 -12.35 8.05
N GLN A 20 8.31 -12.66 8.39
CA GLN A 20 7.23 -12.67 7.40
C GLN A 20 6.94 -11.29 6.79
N VAL A 21 7.15 -10.21 7.54
CA VAL A 21 7.03 -8.83 7.03
C VAL A 21 8.20 -8.53 6.09
N GLU A 22 9.40 -8.97 6.44
CA GLU A 22 10.59 -8.76 5.60
C GLU A 22 10.51 -9.53 4.29
N TYR A 23 10.00 -10.76 4.32
CA TYR A 23 9.75 -11.52 3.11
C TYR A 23 8.67 -10.88 2.24
N ALA A 24 7.62 -10.32 2.85
CA ALA A 24 6.62 -9.56 2.12
C ALA A 24 7.23 -8.30 1.46
N MET A 25 8.11 -7.59 2.16
CA MET A 25 8.86 -6.44 1.62
C MET A 25 9.75 -6.84 0.45
N GLU A 26 10.50 -7.92 0.57
CA GLU A 26 11.35 -8.44 -0.51
C GLU A 26 10.50 -8.84 -1.73
N ALA A 27 9.37 -9.53 -1.52
CA ALA A 27 8.45 -9.91 -2.58
C ALA A 27 7.89 -8.70 -3.34
N ILE A 28 7.65 -7.58 -2.67
CA ILE A 28 7.21 -6.33 -3.29
C ILE A 28 8.30 -5.75 -4.19
N GLY A 29 9.58 -5.93 -3.85
CA GLY A 29 10.72 -5.55 -4.70
C GLY A 29 10.71 -6.21 -6.08
N HIS A 30 9.96 -7.30 -6.27
CA HIS A 30 9.79 -7.95 -7.57
C HIS A 30 8.54 -7.49 -8.35
N ALA A 31 7.66 -6.68 -7.76
CA ALA A 31 6.45 -6.18 -8.44
C ALA A 31 6.77 -5.03 -9.41
N GLY A 32 5.90 -4.78 -10.40
CA GLY A 32 6.08 -3.62 -11.29
C GLY A 32 6.08 -2.29 -10.53
N THR A 33 6.96 -1.37 -10.92
CA THR A 33 7.23 -0.10 -10.23
C THR A 33 6.01 0.83 -10.23
N CYS A 34 5.76 1.52 -9.12
CA CYS A 34 4.83 2.64 -9.05
C CYS A 34 5.54 3.87 -8.50
N LEU A 35 5.27 5.04 -9.07
CA LEU A 35 5.88 6.33 -8.75
C LEU A 35 4.78 7.31 -8.37
N GLY A 36 5.01 8.05 -7.28
CA GLY A 36 4.18 9.16 -6.86
C GLY A 36 4.99 10.45 -6.79
N ILE A 37 4.44 11.55 -7.28
CA ILE A 37 5.03 12.89 -7.21
C ILE A 37 3.96 13.88 -6.74
N LEU A 38 4.28 14.61 -5.67
CA LEU A 38 3.51 15.74 -5.17
C LEU A 38 4.05 17.03 -5.80
N ALA A 39 3.18 17.80 -6.43
CA ALA A 39 3.44 19.12 -6.96
C ALA A 39 2.59 20.17 -6.21
N ASN A 40 2.81 21.45 -6.53
CA ASN A 40 2.06 22.54 -5.89
C ASN A 40 0.61 22.62 -6.39
N ASP A 41 0.39 22.19 -7.63
CA ASP A 41 -0.87 22.28 -8.37
C ASP A 41 -1.56 20.92 -8.55
N GLY A 42 -0.96 19.84 -8.03
CA GLY A 42 -1.53 18.52 -8.13
C GLY A 42 -0.65 17.42 -7.55
N VAL A 43 -1.11 16.19 -7.74
CA VAL A 43 -0.38 14.98 -7.36
C VAL A 43 -0.55 13.95 -8.47
N LEU A 44 0.54 13.25 -8.79
CA LEU A 44 0.60 12.31 -9.91
C LEU A 44 0.98 10.91 -9.42
N LEU A 45 0.30 9.90 -9.96
CA LEU A 45 0.72 8.51 -9.91
C LEU A 45 1.05 8.00 -11.32
N ALA A 46 2.17 7.30 -11.43
CA ALA A 46 2.52 6.52 -12.61
C ALA A 46 2.82 5.08 -12.19
N ALA A 47 2.35 4.09 -12.95
CA ALA A 47 2.56 2.69 -12.64
C ALA A 47 2.99 1.89 -13.86
N GLU A 48 4.06 1.13 -13.69
CA GLU A 48 4.57 0.17 -14.66
C GLU A 48 3.57 -0.99 -14.80
N ARG A 49 3.19 -1.26 -16.05
CA ARG A 49 2.40 -2.43 -16.43
C ARG A 49 3.34 -3.44 -17.07
N ARG A 50 3.70 -4.49 -16.32
CA ARG A 50 4.60 -5.53 -16.83
C ARG A 50 3.86 -6.48 -17.78
N ASN A 51 4.45 -6.68 -18.96
CA ASN A 51 4.14 -7.74 -19.92
C ASN A 51 2.63 -7.95 -20.21
N ILE A 52 2.06 -7.04 -21.00
CA ILE A 52 0.80 -7.30 -21.69
C ILE A 52 1.16 -8.08 -22.96
N HIS A 53 1.03 -9.42 -22.93
CA HIS A 53 1.16 -10.21 -24.15
C HIS A 53 0.18 -9.67 -25.21
N LYS A 54 0.55 -9.63 -26.48
CA LYS A 54 -0.31 -9.12 -27.57
C LYS A 54 -1.65 -9.85 -27.73
N LEU A 55 -1.83 -10.96 -27.01
CA LEU A 55 -3.04 -11.79 -27.02
C LEU A 55 -3.93 -11.53 -25.80
N LEU A 56 -3.47 -10.76 -24.81
CA LEU A 56 -4.32 -10.29 -23.74
C LEU A 56 -5.27 -9.25 -24.32
N ASP A 57 -6.55 -9.51 -24.13
CA ASP A 57 -7.60 -8.58 -24.49
C ASP A 57 -7.40 -7.27 -23.74
N GLU A 58 -7.46 -6.15 -24.48
CA GLU A 58 -7.36 -4.80 -23.93
C GLU A 58 -8.52 -4.50 -22.96
N VAL A 59 -9.56 -5.33 -22.91
CA VAL A 59 -10.67 -5.17 -21.97
C VAL A 59 -10.33 -5.64 -20.54
N PHE A 60 -9.42 -6.62 -20.37
CA PHE A 60 -9.10 -7.21 -19.07
C PHE A 60 -7.73 -6.76 -18.55
N PHE A 61 -7.69 -5.54 -18.06
CA PHE A 61 -6.49 -4.95 -17.52
C PHE A 61 -6.29 -5.27 -16.04
N SER A 62 -5.10 -5.73 -15.66
CA SER A 62 -4.65 -5.59 -14.27
C SER A 62 -4.48 -4.09 -14.02
N GLU A 63 -5.49 -3.49 -13.40
CA GLU A 63 -5.40 -2.14 -12.87
C GLU A 63 -4.27 -2.09 -11.85
N LYS A 64 -3.50 -1.01 -11.90
CA LYS A 64 -2.42 -0.71 -10.96
C LYS A 64 -2.74 0.51 -10.11
N ILE A 65 -3.69 1.32 -10.58
CA ILE A 65 -4.17 2.55 -9.97
C ILE A 65 -5.66 2.38 -9.76
N TYR A 66 -6.13 2.61 -8.54
CA TYR A 66 -7.51 2.40 -8.14
C TYR A 66 -8.06 3.68 -7.53
N LYS A 67 -9.24 4.12 -8.00
CA LYS A 67 -10.02 5.17 -7.33
C LYS A 67 -10.55 4.62 -5.99
N LEU A 68 -10.37 5.39 -4.91
CA LEU A 68 -10.82 5.04 -3.56
C LEU A 68 -12.11 5.77 -3.20
N ASN A 69 -12.16 7.07 -3.50
CA ASN A 69 -13.33 7.94 -3.41
C ASN A 69 -13.15 9.07 -4.44
N GLU A 70 -13.96 10.14 -4.37
CA GLU A 70 -13.85 11.27 -5.31
C GLU A 70 -12.50 12.00 -5.21
N ASP A 71 -11.95 12.14 -4.00
CA ASP A 71 -10.76 12.96 -3.75
C ASP A 71 -9.45 12.17 -3.58
N MET A 72 -9.50 10.83 -3.64
CA MET A 72 -8.35 9.95 -3.39
C MET A 72 -8.28 8.76 -4.33
N ALA A 73 -7.05 8.39 -4.67
CA ALA A 73 -6.71 7.19 -5.42
C ALA A 73 -5.44 6.55 -4.83
N CYS A 74 -5.19 5.29 -5.16
CA CYS A 74 -3.92 4.65 -4.81
C CYS A 74 -3.35 3.84 -5.96
N SER A 75 -2.04 3.61 -5.93
CA SER A 75 -1.38 2.58 -6.72
C SER A 75 -0.81 1.48 -5.84
N VAL A 76 -0.65 0.29 -6.39
CA VAL A 76 -0.25 -0.90 -5.62
C VAL A 76 0.95 -1.63 -6.22
N ALA A 77 1.84 -2.08 -5.35
CA ALA A 77 2.93 -2.98 -5.69
C ALA A 77 2.94 -4.17 -4.72
N GLY A 78 2.97 -5.39 -5.28
CA GLY A 78 2.93 -6.64 -4.52
C GLY A 78 1.87 -7.60 -5.06
N ILE A 79 1.28 -8.38 -4.16
CA ILE A 79 0.27 -9.40 -4.47
C ILE A 79 -1.08 -8.74 -4.83
N THR A 80 -1.52 -8.86 -6.09
CA THR A 80 -2.75 -8.21 -6.57
C THR A 80 -4.01 -8.67 -5.84
N SER A 81 -4.11 -9.92 -5.42
CA SER A 81 -5.27 -10.41 -4.66
C SER A 81 -5.40 -9.74 -3.29
N ASP A 82 -4.28 -9.53 -2.61
CA ASP A 82 -4.23 -8.81 -1.34
C ASP A 82 -4.59 -7.33 -1.56
N ALA A 83 -4.11 -6.74 -2.66
CA ALA A 83 -4.40 -5.36 -3.02
C ALA A 83 -5.90 -5.14 -3.23
N ASN A 84 -6.59 -6.06 -3.91
CA ASN A 84 -8.04 -5.97 -4.11
C ASN A 84 -8.82 -5.96 -2.80
N VAL A 85 -8.41 -6.77 -1.82
CA VAL A 85 -9.02 -6.79 -0.49
C VAL A 85 -8.83 -5.45 0.21
N LEU A 86 -7.60 -4.93 0.23
CA LEU A 86 -7.28 -3.65 0.88
C LEU A 86 -7.94 -2.45 0.19
N THR A 87 -8.00 -2.42 -1.13
CA THR A 87 -8.68 -1.37 -1.90
C THR A 87 -10.18 -1.37 -1.64
N ASN A 88 -10.80 -2.55 -1.52
CA ASN A 88 -12.21 -2.63 -1.15
C ASN A 88 -12.45 -2.14 0.28
N GLU A 89 -11.56 -2.48 1.21
CA GLU A 89 -11.66 -2.00 2.60
C GLU A 89 -11.50 -0.48 2.70
N LEU A 90 -10.54 0.11 1.96
CA LEU A 90 -10.40 1.56 1.85
C LEU A 90 -11.69 2.24 1.37
N ARG A 91 -12.33 1.69 0.33
CA ARG A 91 -13.60 2.20 -0.18
C ARG A 91 -14.70 2.14 0.88
N LEU A 92 -14.79 1.03 1.61
CA LEU A 92 -15.77 0.87 2.70
C LEU A 92 -15.52 1.86 3.84
N ILE A 93 -14.27 2.04 4.27
CA ILE A 93 -13.91 3.01 5.32
C ILE A 93 -14.28 4.43 4.89
N ALA A 94 -13.92 4.83 3.67
CA ALA A 94 -14.23 6.15 3.14
C ALA A 94 -15.74 6.42 3.10
N GLN A 95 -16.53 5.45 2.63
CA GLN A 95 -17.99 5.60 2.56
C GLN A 95 -18.66 5.60 3.94
N ARG A 96 -18.17 4.81 4.89
CA ARG A 96 -18.65 4.83 6.28
C ARG A 96 -18.40 6.18 6.93
N TYR A 97 -17.22 6.75 6.74
CA TYR A 97 -16.89 8.09 7.24
C TYR A 97 -17.82 9.14 6.62
N LEU A 98 -17.99 9.12 5.30
CA LEU A 98 -18.90 10.04 4.60
C LEU A 98 -20.34 9.92 5.10
N LEU A 99 -20.84 8.70 5.31
CA LEU A 99 -22.18 8.48 5.86
C LEU A 99 -22.32 9.05 7.27
N GLN A 100 -21.30 8.89 8.12
CA GLN A 100 -21.35 9.30 9.52
C GLN A 100 -21.17 10.81 9.71
N TYR A 101 -20.23 11.42 8.99
CA TYR A 101 -19.81 12.81 9.19
C TYR A 101 -20.30 13.76 8.10
N GLN A 102 -20.87 13.24 7.01
CA GLN A 102 -21.38 14.01 5.87
C GLN A 102 -20.31 14.91 5.22
N GLU A 103 -19.05 14.48 5.31
CA GLU A 103 -17.90 15.13 4.67
C GLU A 103 -16.90 14.05 4.19
N PRO A 104 -16.06 14.33 3.17
CA PRO A 104 -15.05 13.39 2.73
C PRO A 104 -14.01 13.13 3.84
N ILE A 105 -13.56 11.88 3.94
CA ILE A 105 -12.54 11.48 4.90
C ILE A 105 -11.20 12.19 4.60
N PRO A 106 -10.51 12.77 5.60
CA PRO A 106 -9.16 13.31 5.43
C PRO A 106 -8.17 12.24 4.95
N CYS A 107 -7.20 12.64 4.13
CA CYS A 107 -6.32 11.68 3.45
C CYS A 107 -5.56 10.79 4.44
N GLU A 108 -4.93 11.41 5.44
CA GLU A 108 -4.15 10.69 6.45
C GLU A 108 -5.00 9.73 7.28
N GLN A 109 -6.25 10.09 7.60
CA GLN A 109 -7.12 9.21 8.38
C GLN A 109 -7.47 7.94 7.62
N LEU A 110 -7.72 8.03 6.32
CA LEU A 110 -7.97 6.86 5.49
C LEU A 110 -6.74 5.95 5.41
N VAL A 111 -5.55 6.54 5.26
CA VAL A 111 -4.27 5.80 5.24
C VAL A 111 -4.04 5.10 6.58
N THR A 112 -4.21 5.82 7.69
CA THR A 112 -4.01 5.29 9.05
C THR A 112 -4.94 4.11 9.34
N ALA A 113 -6.23 4.25 9.01
CA ALA A 113 -7.20 3.19 9.24
C ALA A 113 -6.85 1.89 8.50
N LEU A 114 -6.34 1.98 7.27
CA LEU A 114 -5.87 0.78 6.56
C LEU A 114 -4.58 0.23 7.15
N CYS A 115 -3.68 1.10 7.59
CA CYS A 115 -2.41 0.72 8.20
C CYS A 115 -2.61 -0.07 9.49
N ASP A 116 -3.60 0.30 10.31
CA ASP A 116 -4.00 -0.47 11.48
C ASP A 116 -4.48 -1.88 11.12
N ILE A 117 -5.22 -2.03 10.02
CA ILE A 117 -5.65 -3.33 9.51
C ILE A 117 -4.44 -4.17 9.06
N LYS A 118 -3.47 -3.58 8.36
CA LYS A 118 -2.24 -4.26 7.95
C LYS A 118 -1.44 -4.71 9.18
N GLN A 119 -1.27 -3.81 10.14
CA GLN A 119 -0.54 -4.03 11.38
C GLN A 119 -1.16 -5.18 12.18
N ALA A 120 -2.49 -5.26 12.27
CA ALA A 120 -3.17 -6.32 13.00
C ALA A 120 -2.81 -7.73 12.50
N TYR A 121 -2.54 -7.89 11.19
CA TYR A 121 -2.09 -9.16 10.60
C TYR A 121 -0.62 -9.51 10.90
N THR A 122 0.16 -8.55 11.39
CA THR A 122 1.55 -8.77 11.82
C THR A 122 1.66 -9.10 13.30
N GLN A 123 0.64 -8.75 14.09
CA GLN A 123 0.63 -8.94 15.54
C GLN A 123 -0.30 -10.04 16.02
N PHE A 124 -1.46 -10.21 15.37
CA PHE A 124 -2.53 -11.07 15.86
C PHE A 124 -3.01 -12.09 14.81
N GLY A 125 -3.65 -13.16 15.29
CA GLY A 125 -4.38 -14.12 14.46
C GLY A 125 -3.53 -15.15 13.69
N GLY A 126 -2.19 -15.08 13.76
CA GLY A 126 -1.30 -16.06 13.12
C GLY A 126 -1.44 -16.13 11.59
N LYS A 127 -2.03 -15.11 10.98
CA LYS A 127 -2.18 -14.99 9.53
C LYS A 127 -0.89 -14.44 8.93
N ARG A 128 -0.66 -14.68 7.63
CA ARG A 128 0.43 -14.01 6.92
C ARG A 128 0.12 -12.51 6.75
N PRO A 129 1.13 -11.62 6.73
CA PRO A 129 0.93 -10.22 6.41
C PRO A 129 0.45 -10.03 4.97
N PHE A 130 -0.13 -8.86 4.69
CA PHE A 130 -0.46 -8.46 3.34
C PHE A 130 0.81 -8.18 2.54
N GLY A 131 0.99 -8.88 1.42
CA GLY A 131 2.17 -8.72 0.56
C GLY A 131 2.09 -7.52 -0.36
N VAL A 132 1.67 -6.35 0.15
CA VAL A 132 1.37 -5.15 -0.66
C VAL A 132 1.87 -3.87 0.00
N SER A 133 2.57 -3.07 -0.79
CA SER A 133 2.78 -1.64 -0.53
C SER A 133 1.82 -0.81 -1.38
N LEU A 134 1.38 0.31 -0.82
CA LEU A 134 0.47 1.23 -1.50
C LEU A 134 1.10 2.63 -1.55
N LEU A 135 0.91 3.32 -2.66
CA LEU A 135 1.05 4.78 -2.74
C LEU A 135 -0.34 5.39 -2.82
N TYR A 136 -0.63 6.30 -1.92
CA TYR A 136 -1.90 7.01 -1.83
C TYR A 136 -1.69 8.42 -2.32
N ILE A 137 -2.61 8.89 -3.16
CA ILE A 137 -2.70 10.28 -3.53
C ILE A 137 -4.09 10.78 -3.19
N GLY A 138 -4.16 12.05 -2.82
CA GLY A 138 -5.44 12.68 -2.63
C GLY A 138 -5.32 14.15 -2.34
N TRP A 139 -6.48 14.78 -2.20
CA TRP A 139 -6.62 16.15 -1.78
C TRP A 139 -7.60 16.24 -0.63
N ASP A 140 -7.32 17.07 0.36
CA ASP A 140 -8.32 17.49 1.33
C ASP A 140 -8.19 18.97 1.68
N LYS A 141 -9.22 19.50 2.34
CA LYS A 141 -9.31 20.91 2.74
C LYS A 141 -8.27 21.32 3.80
N HIS A 142 -7.62 20.37 4.48
CA HIS A 142 -6.73 20.64 5.60
C HIS A 142 -5.29 20.83 5.16
N TYR A 143 -4.80 19.93 4.29
CA TYR A 143 -3.41 19.88 3.86
C TYR A 143 -3.23 19.95 2.34
N GLY A 144 -4.32 20.09 1.58
CA GLY A 144 -4.27 20.14 0.12
C GLY A 144 -3.86 18.81 -0.47
N PHE A 145 -3.06 18.87 -1.55
CA PHE A 145 -2.55 17.68 -2.21
C PHE A 145 -1.56 16.93 -1.32
N GLN A 146 -1.71 15.62 -1.24
CA GLN A 146 -0.95 14.76 -0.35
C GLN A 146 -0.53 13.48 -1.08
N LEU A 147 0.66 12.98 -0.71
CA LEU A 147 1.20 11.70 -1.17
C LEU A 147 1.69 10.92 0.05
N TYR A 148 1.13 9.73 0.25
CA TYR A 148 1.54 8.81 1.31
C TYR A 148 2.01 7.48 0.73
N GLN A 149 2.86 6.79 1.47
CA GLN A 149 3.27 5.42 1.20
C GLN A 149 3.00 4.57 2.44
N SER A 150 2.51 3.34 2.27
CA SER A 150 2.48 2.33 3.34
C SER A 150 3.10 1.02 2.90
N ASP A 151 3.63 0.27 3.87
CA ASP A 151 4.30 -1.02 3.66
C ASP A 151 3.60 -2.16 4.43
N PRO A 152 3.91 -3.45 4.19
CA PRO A 152 3.29 -4.61 4.84
C PRO A 152 3.29 -4.61 6.37
N SER A 153 4.19 -3.87 7.02
CA SER A 153 4.24 -3.77 8.49
C SER A 153 3.07 -2.97 9.07
N GLY A 154 2.42 -2.14 8.24
CA GLY A 154 1.46 -1.13 8.69
C GLY A 154 2.09 0.23 8.95
N ASN A 155 3.41 0.40 8.77
CA ASN A 155 3.99 1.73 8.77
C ASN A 155 3.55 2.52 7.53
N TYR A 156 3.32 3.82 7.72
CA TYR A 156 3.10 4.77 6.64
C TYR A 156 3.90 6.05 6.85
N GLY A 157 4.10 6.80 5.78
CA GLY A 157 4.75 8.11 5.82
C GLY A 157 4.34 8.99 4.65
N GLY A 158 4.39 10.32 4.86
CA GLY A 158 4.15 11.33 3.83
C GLY A 158 5.41 11.63 3.02
N TRP A 159 5.24 11.89 1.72
CA TRP A 159 6.35 12.05 0.77
C TRP A 159 6.11 13.21 -0.19
N LYS A 160 7.20 13.84 -0.66
CA LYS A 160 7.15 14.74 -1.82
C LYS A 160 7.24 13.99 -3.15
N ALA A 161 8.06 12.94 -3.18
CA ALA A 161 8.12 11.99 -4.26
C ALA A 161 8.64 10.67 -3.70
N THR A 162 8.10 9.56 -4.17
CA THR A 162 8.57 8.22 -3.76
C THR A 162 8.15 7.19 -4.80
N CYS A 163 8.74 6.00 -4.73
CA CYS A 163 8.36 4.87 -5.55
C CYS A 163 8.33 3.57 -4.74
N ILE A 164 7.49 2.64 -5.18
CA ILE A 164 7.35 1.28 -4.65
C ILE A 164 7.49 0.26 -5.78
N GLY A 165 7.71 -1.01 -5.44
CA GLY A 165 7.91 -2.07 -6.43
C GLY A 165 9.37 -2.21 -6.85
N ASN A 166 9.61 -2.68 -8.06
CA ASN A 166 10.95 -2.94 -8.58
C ASN A 166 11.79 -1.67 -8.70
N ASN A 167 13.09 -1.80 -8.43
CA ASN A 167 14.04 -0.68 -8.45
C ASN A 167 13.65 0.50 -7.54
N SER A 168 12.79 0.29 -6.54
CA SER A 168 12.43 1.33 -5.56
C SER A 168 13.55 1.67 -4.58
N ALA A 169 14.70 1.00 -4.68
CA ALA A 169 15.76 1.02 -3.71
C ALA A 169 16.38 2.42 -3.52
N TRP A 170 15.83 3.16 -2.57
CA TRP A 170 16.62 3.68 -1.46
C TRP A 170 16.95 2.50 -0.53
N LYS A 171 18.19 2.01 -0.59
CA LYS A 171 18.72 1.15 0.48
C LYS A 171 19.04 2.07 1.65
N SER A 172 18.30 1.97 2.75
CA SER A 172 18.76 2.52 4.02
C SER A 172 20.19 1.98 4.27
N PRO A 173 21.20 2.85 4.51
CA PRO A 173 22.54 2.36 4.82
C PRO A 173 22.50 1.52 6.09
N PRO A 174 23.43 0.55 6.22
CA PRO A 174 23.51 -0.35 7.38
C PRO A 174 23.67 0.39 8.71
#